data_AF-A0A4P6XG25-F1
#
_entry.id   AF-A0A4P6XG25-F1
#
_cell.length_a   1.000
_cell.length_b   1.000
_cell.length_c   1.000
_cell.angle_alpha   90.00
_cell.angle_beta   90.00
_cell.angle_gamma   90.00
#
_symmetry.space_group_name_H-M   'P 1'
#
loop_
_entity.id
_entity.type
_entity.pdbx_description
1 polymer ?
#
loop_
_entity_poly.entity_id
_entity_poly.type
_entity_poly.pdbx_seq_one_letter_code
_entity_poly.pdbx_strand_id
1 'polypeptide(L)'
;MNFLRYISPLRAWRDMRTYIVTRRPHQLGFMGLALALTYVMVVGVIYESKIPPKPYHRDIIYVQQWRADRTDAEIIAQQKIDGVEQTRQANELKRLEAERRAQFKKVNDGLKAYGI
;
A
#
# COMPACT_ATOMS: atom_id res chain seq x y z
N MET A 1 48.84 6.67 1.62
CA MET A 1 47.44 7.02 1.27
C MET A 1 47.42 8.06 0.14
N ASN A 2 47.29 7.65 -1.12
CA ASN A 2 47.25 8.58 -2.27
C ASN A 2 45.85 8.72 -2.91
N PHE A 3 44.86 7.98 -2.39
CA PHE A 3 43.49 7.92 -2.94
C PHE A 3 42.70 9.23 -2.75
N LEU A 4 42.86 9.88 -1.58
CA LEU A 4 42.18 11.14 -1.27
C LEU A 4 42.67 12.31 -2.13
N ARG A 5 43.82 12.20 -2.80
CA ARG A 5 44.33 13.22 -3.73
C ARG A 5 43.50 13.32 -5.01
N TYR A 6 42.81 12.22 -5.39
CA TYR A 6 41.93 12.16 -6.56
C TYR A 6 40.49 12.59 -6.23
N ILE A 7 40.12 12.62 -4.95
CA ILE A 7 38.82 13.09 -4.48
C ILE A 7 38.97 14.57 -4.12
N SER A 8 38.72 15.44 -5.09
CA SER A 8 38.69 16.89 -4.87
C SER A 8 37.25 17.41 -4.99
N PRO A 9 36.58 17.71 -3.85
CA PRO A 9 35.21 18.22 -3.85
C PRO A 9 35.06 19.51 -4.66
N LEU A 10 36.07 20.38 -4.61
CA LEU A 10 36.11 21.63 -5.37
C LEU A 10 36.17 21.39 -6.89
N ARG A 11 36.93 20.39 -7.35
CA ARG A 11 36.97 20.02 -8.76
C ARG A 11 35.66 19.38 -9.21
N ALA A 12 35.08 18.51 -8.39
CA ALA A 12 33.79 17.88 -8.68
C ALA A 12 32.66 18.91 -8.80
N TRP A 13 32.62 19.91 -7.91
CA TRP A 13 31.66 21.01 -8.01
C TRP A 13 31.83 21.83 -9.28
N ARG A 14 33.08 22.15 -9.65
CA ARG A 14 33.37 22.91 -10.87
C ARG A 14 32.97 22.14 -12.12
N ASP A 15 33.28 20.84 -12.16
CA ASP A 15 32.91 19.94 -13.25
C ASP A 15 31.39 19.83 -13.39
N MET A 16 30.68 19.62 -12.28
CA MET A 16 29.21 19.60 -12.25
C MET A 16 28.60 20.91 -12.75
N ARG A 17 29.13 22.06 -12.32
CA ARG A 17 28.66 23.37 -12.79
C ARG A 17 28.87 23.53 -14.29
N THR A 18 30.04 23.16 -14.81
CA THR A 18 30.32 23.20 -16.25
C THR A 18 29.40 22.26 -17.03
N TYR A 19 29.16 21.06 -16.49
CA TYR A 19 28.22 20.10 -17.07
C TYR A 19 26.79 20.64 -17.15
N ILE A 20 26.31 21.33 -16.12
CA ILE A 20 24.96 21.91 -16.11
C ILE A 20 24.84 23.08 -17.12
N VAL A 21 25.85 23.96 -17.18
CA VAL A 21 25.82 25.16 -18.02
C VAL A 21 25.97 24.85 -19.52
N THR A 22 26.64 23.75 -19.88
CA THR A 22 26.89 23.38 -21.29
C THR A 22 25.74 22.60 -21.94
N ARG A 23 24.72 22.19 -21.17
CA ARG A 23 23.62 21.32 -21.62
C ARG A 23 22.47 22.11 -22.24
N ARG A 24 21.71 21.45 -23.11
CA ARG A 24 20.50 22.01 -23.71
C ARG A 24 19.37 22.09 -22.66
N PRO A 25 18.47 23.09 -22.75
CA PRO A 25 17.44 23.31 -21.72
C PRO A 25 16.53 22.11 -21.48
N HIS A 26 16.18 21.35 -22.52
CA HIS A 26 15.35 20.15 -22.37
C HIS A 26 16.05 19.03 -21.57
N GLN A 27 17.39 18.91 -21.66
CA GLN A 27 18.14 17.90 -20.92
C GLN A 27 18.13 18.20 -19.41
N LEU A 28 18.15 19.49 -19.04
CA LEU A 28 17.98 19.93 -17.66
C LEU A 28 16.55 19.70 -17.16
N GLY A 29 15.55 19.90 -18.02
CA GLY A 29 14.15 19.57 -17.73
C GLY A 29 13.95 18.08 -17.40
N PHE A 30 14.48 17.18 -18.24
CA PHE A 30 14.42 15.74 -17.99
C PHE A 30 15.19 15.32 -16.74
N MET A 31 16.37 15.90 -16.51
CA MET A 31 17.14 15.66 -15.28
C MET A 31 16.35 16.07 -14.04
N GLY A 32 15.75 17.26 -14.06
CA GLY A 32 14.88 17.74 -12.97
C GLY A 32 13.68 16.84 -12.74
N LEU A 33 13.02 16.39 -13.80
CA LEU A 33 11.87 15.48 -13.71
C LEU A 33 12.26 14.13 -13.10
N ALA A 34 13.38 13.55 -13.52
CA ALA A 34 13.87 12.27 -12.98
C ALA A 34 14.20 12.38 -11.49
N LEU A 35 14.86 13.46 -11.08
CA LEU A 35 15.15 13.73 -9.67
C LEU A 35 13.87 13.96 -8.87
N ALA A 36 12.91 14.71 -9.41
CA ALA A 36 11.62 14.96 -8.77
C ALA A 36 10.84 13.66 -8.54
N LEU A 37 10.73 12.79 -9.56
CA LEU A 37 10.07 11.49 -9.43
C LEU A 37 10.74 10.61 -8.38
N THR A 38 12.07 10.53 -8.42
CA THR A 38 12.85 9.77 -7.42
C THR A 38 12.61 10.31 -6.01
N TYR A 39 12.63 11.64 -5.85
CA TYR A 39 12.40 12.29 -4.57
C TYR A 39 10.99 12.01 -4.05
N VAL A 40 9.96 12.08 -4.90
CA VAL A 40 8.57 11.74 -4.53
C VAL A 40 8.47 10.31 -4.04
N MET A 41 9.11 9.34 -4.71
CA MET A 41 9.11 7.94 -4.28
C MET A 41 9.76 7.78 -2.89
N VAL A 42 10.93 8.38 -2.68
CA VAL A 42 11.66 8.30 -1.40
C VAL A 42 10.85 8.95 -0.27
N VAL A 43 10.32 10.14 -0.49
CA VAL A 43 9.49 10.85 0.50
C VAL A 43 8.21 10.08 0.80
N GLY A 44 7.57 9.48 -0.21
CA GLY A 44 6.39 8.64 -0.05
C GLY A 44 6.66 7.46 0.89
N VAL A 45 7.76 6.74 0.69
CA VAL A 45 8.17 5.63 1.56
C VAL A 45 8.49 6.11 2.98
N ILE A 46 9.21 7.23 3.13
CA ILE A 46 9.50 7.79 4.45
C ILE A 46 8.21 8.17 5.17
N TYR A 47 7.25 8.77 4.47
CA TYR A 47 5.96 9.14 5.04
C TYR A 47 5.15 7.91 5.48
N GLU A 48 5.08 6.88 4.62
CA GLU A 48 4.45 5.59 4.93
C GLU A 48 5.09 4.94 6.17
N SER A 49 6.42 4.93 6.27
CA SER A 49 7.15 4.32 7.39
C SER A 49 6.92 4.99 8.75
N LYS A 50 6.49 6.26 8.76
CA LYS A 50 6.13 6.98 10.00
C LYS A 50 4.76 6.55 10.53
N ILE A 51 3.95 5.88 9.71
CA ILE A 51 2.70 5.29 10.15
C ILE A 51 3.07 4.06 10.97
N PRO A 52 2.73 4.00 12.27
CA PRO A 52 3.04 2.84 13.07
C PRO A 52 2.42 1.60 12.42
N PRO A 53 3.18 0.51 12.22
CA PRO A 53 2.63 -0.72 11.66
C PRO A 53 1.45 -1.14 12.52
N LYS A 54 0.34 -1.55 11.89
CA LYS A 54 -0.79 -2.11 12.62
C LYS A 54 -0.25 -3.20 13.55
N PRO A 55 -0.66 -3.24 14.83
CA PRO A 55 -0.20 -4.26 15.74
C PRO A 55 -0.43 -5.62 15.09
N TYR A 56 0.58 -6.48 15.08
CA TYR A 56 0.41 -7.82 14.55
C TYR A 56 -0.66 -8.55 15.36
N HIS A 57 -1.78 -8.86 14.72
CA HIS A 57 -2.81 -9.72 15.31
C HIS A 57 -2.62 -11.11 14.70
N ARG A 58 -2.38 -12.11 15.55
CA ARG A 58 -2.37 -13.50 15.10
C ARG A 58 -3.83 -13.94 14.98
N ASP A 59 -4.30 -14.09 13.75
CA ASP A 59 -5.63 -14.65 13.48
C ASP A 59 -5.61 -16.16 13.77
N ILE A 60 -5.73 -16.51 15.06
CA ILE A 60 -5.86 -17.89 15.50
C ILE A 60 -7.32 -18.28 15.31
N ILE A 61 -7.60 -19.05 14.26
CA ILE A 61 -8.92 -19.65 14.06
C ILE A 61 -9.02 -20.84 15.03
N TYR A 62 -9.69 -20.63 16.16
CA TYR A 62 -10.01 -21.71 17.09
C TYR A 62 -11.16 -22.53 16.51
N VAL A 63 -10.89 -23.81 16.28
CA VAL A 63 -11.95 -24.77 15.93
C VAL A 63 -12.62 -25.19 17.24
N GLN A 64 -13.94 -25.01 17.35
CA GLN A 64 -14.67 -25.48 18.53
C GLN A 64 -14.55 -27.00 18.61
N GLN A 65 -13.98 -27.49 19.71
CA GLN A 65 -13.98 -28.92 20.03
C GLN A 65 -15.30 -29.24 20.67
N TRP A 66 -16.01 -30.17 20.04
CA TRP A 66 -17.32 -30.55 20.52
C TRP A 66 -17.31 -31.92 21.17
N ARG A 67 -18.18 -32.12 22.17
CA ARG A 67 -18.31 -33.44 22.80
C ARG A 67 -18.86 -34.48 21.81
N ALA A 68 -18.42 -35.72 21.96
CA ALA A 68 -18.84 -36.84 21.11
C ALA A 68 -20.24 -37.38 21.47
N ASP A 69 -20.74 -37.07 22.67
CA ASP A 69 -22.00 -37.56 23.24
C ASP A 69 -23.18 -36.61 23.07
N ARG A 70 -23.05 -35.58 22.22
CA ARG A 70 -24.10 -34.60 21.96
C ARG A 70 -25.28 -35.24 21.23
N THR A 71 -26.48 -34.83 21.60
CA THR A 71 -27.70 -35.29 20.94
C THR A 71 -28.03 -34.43 19.72
N ASP A 72 -28.74 -34.99 18.75
CA ASP A 72 -29.15 -34.27 17.53
C ASP A 72 -29.97 -33.00 17.85
N ALA A 73 -30.77 -33.04 18.92
CA ALA A 73 -31.54 -31.88 19.38
C ALA A 73 -30.64 -30.71 19.81
N GLU A 74 -29.54 -30.98 20.51
CA GLU A 74 -28.56 -29.97 20.91
C GLU A 74 -27.81 -29.40 19.70
N ILE A 75 -27.50 -30.24 18.71
CA ILE A 75 -26.85 -29.81 17.46
C ILE A 75 -27.76 -28.81 16.71
N ILE A 76 -29.04 -29.15 16.54
CA ILE A 76 -30.00 -28.30 15.81
C ILE A 76 -30.24 -26.98 16.56
N ALA A 77 -30.31 -27.01 17.90
CA ALA A 77 -30.46 -25.81 18.70
C ALA A 77 -29.27 -24.86 18.53
N GLN A 78 -28.04 -25.38 18.56
CA GLN A 78 -26.82 -24.60 18.37
C GLN A 78 -26.71 -24.04 16.96
N GLN A 79 -27.01 -24.83 15.93
CA GLN A 79 -26.98 -24.39 14.53
C GLN A 79 -27.93 -23.22 14.25
N LYS A 80 -29.08 -23.17 14.93
CA LYS A 80 -30.00 -22.02 14.81
C LYS A 80 -29.39 -20.73 15.37
N ILE A 81 -28.61 -20.83 16.44
CA ILE A 81 -27.92 -19.69 17.05
C ILE A 81 -26.77 -19.24 16.13
N ASP A 82 -25.91 -20.17 15.74
CA ASP A 82 -24.74 -19.90 14.90
C ASP A 82 -25.13 -19.36 13.51
N GLY A 83 -26.23 -19.87 12.93
CA GLY A 83 -26.71 -19.47 11.62
C GLY A 83 -27.15 -17.99 11.55
N VAL A 84 -27.69 -17.44 12.63
CA VAL A 84 -28.08 -16.02 12.71
C VAL A 84 -26.83 -15.14 12.67
N GLU A 85 -25.81 -15.49 13.46
CA GLU A 85 -24.56 -14.74 13.52
C GLU A 85 -23.78 -14.83 12.21
N GLN A 86 -23.70 -16.02 11.61
CA GLN A 86 -23.08 -16.20 10.30
C GLN A 86 -23.77 -15.38 9.21
N THR A 87 -25.11 -15.33 9.21
CA THR A 87 -25.88 -14.51 8.26
C THR A 87 -25.59 -13.03 8.43
N ARG A 88 -25.48 -12.54 9.67
CA ARG A 88 -25.14 -11.16 9.97
C ARG A 88 -23.75 -10.79 9.44
N GLN A 89 -22.74 -11.61 9.73
CA GLN A 89 -21.37 -11.40 9.25
C GLN A 89 -21.30 -11.43 7.72
N ALA A 90 -21.98 -12.38 7.08
CA ALA A 90 -22.04 -12.47 5.62
C ALA A 90 -22.69 -11.23 4.97
N ASN A 91 -23.74 -10.69 5.59
CA ASN A 91 -24.40 -9.47 5.10
C ASN A 91 -23.51 -8.23 5.28
N GLU A 92 -22.78 -8.12 6.39
CA GLU A 92 -21.83 -7.03 6.61
C GLU A 92 -20.69 -7.07 5.58
N LEU A 93 -20.09 -8.25 5.35
CA LEU A 93 -19.08 -8.43 4.32
C LEU A 93 -19.60 -8.04 2.93
N LYS A 94 -20.80 -8.48 2.55
CA LYS A 94 -21.43 -8.09 1.28
C LYS A 94 -21.62 -6.58 1.16
N ARG A 95 -21.99 -5.89 2.25
CA ARG A 95 -22.12 -4.43 2.26
C ARG A 95 -20.78 -3.75 2.03
N LEU A 96 -19.74 -4.16 2.76
CA LEU A 96 -18.38 -3.63 2.61
C LEU A 96 -17.83 -3.85 1.20
N GLU A 97 -18.07 -5.04 0.63
CA GLU A 97 -17.69 -5.33 -0.76
C GLU A 97 -18.43 -4.45 -1.76
N ALA A 98 -19.75 -4.25 -1.58
CA ALA A 98 -20.55 -3.40 -2.45
C ALA A 98 -20.09 -1.93 -2.38
N GLU A 99 -19.79 -1.42 -1.18
CA GLU A 99 -19.25 -0.08 -0.97
C GLU A 99 -17.89 0.08 -1.65
N ARG A 100 -16.99 -0.89 -1.47
CA ARG A 100 -15.67 -0.90 -2.12
C ARG A 100 -15.81 -0.93 -3.64
N ARG A 101 -16.68 -1.79 -4.19
CA ARG A 101 -16.96 -1.86 -5.63
C ARG A 101 -17.52 -0.53 -6.16
N ALA A 102 -18.41 0.13 -5.42
CA ALA A 102 -18.95 1.42 -5.80
C ALA A 102 -17.88 2.53 -5.81
N GLN A 103 -16.96 2.52 -4.83
CA GLN A 103 -15.81 3.44 -4.81
C GLN A 103 -14.92 3.23 -6.05
N PHE A 104 -14.53 1.99 -6.34
CA PHE A 104 -13.73 1.69 -7.53
C PHE A 104 -14.46 2.02 -8.84
N LYS A 105 -15.77 1.78 -8.91
CA LYS A 105 -16.58 2.15 -10.07
C LYS A 105 -16.53 3.67 -10.32
N LYS A 106 -16.68 4.49 -9.28
CA LYS A 106 -16.58 5.96 -9.39
C LYS A 106 -15.21 6.40 -9.93
N VAL A 107 -14.13 5.80 -9.43
CA VAL A 107 -12.78 6.09 -9.90
C VAL A 107 -12.62 5.69 -11.37
N ASN A 108 -13.06 4.48 -11.73
CA ASN A 108 -12.99 3.96 -13.09
C ASN A 108 -13.81 4.81 -14.08
N ASP A 109 -15.04 5.20 -13.72
CA ASP A 109 -15.88 6.07 -14.53
C ASP A 109 -15.22 7.45 -14.73
N GLY A 110 -14.53 7.95 -13.70
CA GLY A 110 -13.72 9.17 -13.78
C GLY A 110 -12.54 9.03 -14.75
N LEU A 111 -11.75 7.96 -14.64
CA LEU A 111 -10.63 7.69 -15.55
C LEU A 111 -11.11 7.60 -17.01
N LYS A 112 -12.20 6.88 -17.24
CA LYS A 112 -12.82 6.76 -18.56
C LYS A 112 -13.26 8.11 -19.13
N ALA A 113 -13.77 9.03 -18.28
CA ALA A 113 -14.12 10.38 -18.70
C ALA A 113 -12.88 11.22 -19.10
N TYR A 114 -11.72 10.95 -18.50
CA TYR A 114 -10.43 11.54 -18.88
C TYR A 114 -9.74 10.81 -20.04
N GLY A 115 -10.34 9.74 -20.58
CA GLY A 115 -9.83 8.99 -21.73
C GLY A 115 -8.67 8.03 -21.41
N ILE A 116 -8.52 7.63 -20.14
CA ILE A 116 -7.51 6.66 -19.66
C ILE A 116 -8.21 5.46 -19.05
#